data_AF-A0A2R7Y7W0-F1
#
_entry.id   AF-A0A2R7Y7W0-F1
#
_cell.length_a   1.000
_cell.length_b   1.000
_cell.length_c   1.000
_cell.angle_alpha   90.00
_cell.angle_beta   90.00
_cell.angle_gamma   90.00
#
_symmetry.space_group_name_H-M   'P 1'
#
loop_
_entity.id
_entity.type
_entity.pdbx_description
1 polymer ?
#
loop_
_entity_poly.entity_id
_entity_poly.type
_entity_poly.pdbx_seq_one_letter_code
_entity_poly.pdbx_strand_id
1 'polypeptide(L)'
;MTGELEKGYVSGLIDAEASFSVSVKVQNNLRCKVRVDPVFSITQMSRKPLEIAQRVLGCGRIIRKPGQTHLWMLVVDRLDDLSQRLIPALNELKLISKNLYTVCFEK
;
A
#
# COMPACT_ATOMS: atom_id res chain seq x y z
N MET A 1 18.84 8.36 14.42
CA MET A 1 19.46 7.12 13.92
C MET A 1 18.46 5.99 13.69
N THR A 2 17.42 5.84 14.52
CA THR A 2 16.39 4.79 14.36
C THR A 2 15.50 4.95 13.12
N GLY A 3 15.15 6.17 12.73
CA GLY A 3 14.22 6.41 11.61
C GLY A 3 14.74 5.99 10.22
N GLU A 4 16.03 6.16 9.94
CA GLU A 4 16.62 5.75 8.65
C GLU A 4 16.65 4.23 8.48
N LEU A 5 16.90 3.48 9.56
CA LEU A 5 16.87 2.02 9.55
C LEU A 5 15.45 1.49 9.32
N GLU A 6 14.44 2.10 9.95
CA GLU A 6 13.04 1.74 9.72
C GLU A 6 12.62 2.02 8.27
N LYS A 7 13.02 3.17 7.70
CA LYS A 7 12.77 3.49 6.28
C LYS A 7 13.42 2.47 5.34
N GLY A 8 14.68 2.11 5.56
CA GLY A 8 15.38 1.09 4.76
C GLY A 8 14.73 -0.29 4.86
N TYR A 9 14.35 -0.71 6.07
CA TYR A 9 13.63 -1.96 6.30
C TYR A 9 12.27 -1.98 5.59
N VAL A 10 11.47 -0.92 5.72
CA VAL A 10 10.16 -0.82 5.08
C VAL A 10 10.28 -0.75 3.56
N SER A 11 11.31 -0.10 3.03
CA SER A 11 11.60 -0.11 1.59
C SER A 11 11.77 -1.55 1.08
N GLY A 12 12.64 -2.35 1.73
CA GLY A 12 12.84 -3.75 1.36
C GLY A 12 11.60 -4.63 1.54
N LEU A 13 10.82 -4.38 2.60
CA LEU A 13 9.54 -5.09 2.82
C LEU A 13 8.53 -4.79 1.70
N ILE A 14 8.45 -3.53 1.25
CA ILE A 14 7.57 -3.12 0.16
C ILE A 14 8.02 -3.77 -1.15
N ASP A 15 9.32 -3.72 -1.45
CA ASP A 15 9.87 -4.33 -2.66
C ASP A 15 9.62 -5.85 -2.72
N ALA A 16 9.59 -6.53 -1.57
CA ALA A 16 9.41 -7.98 -1.50
C ALA A 16 7.94 -8.44 -1.44
N GLU A 17 7.07 -7.75 -0.68
CA GLU A 17 5.75 -8.28 -0.30
C GLU A 17 4.57 -7.33 -0.57
N ALA A 18 4.80 -6.09 -1.01
CA ALA A 18 3.70 -5.18 -1.28
C ALA A 18 2.95 -5.53 -2.58
N SER A 19 1.66 -5.24 -2.56
CA SER A 19 0.75 -5.39 -3.70
C SER A 19 0.09 -4.06 -4.01
N PHE A 20 0.26 -3.59 -5.24
CA PHE A 20 -0.45 -2.45 -5.82
C PHE A 20 -1.50 -3.00 -6.78
N SER A 21 -2.78 -2.89 -6.42
CA SER A 21 -3.89 -3.43 -7.21
C SER A 21 -4.82 -2.31 -7.63
N VAL A 22 -5.24 -2.31 -8.90
CA VAL A 22 -6.28 -1.42 -9.41
C VAL A 22 -7.39 -2.28 -9.98
N SER A 23 -8.53 -2.28 -9.29
CA SER A 23 -9.71 -3.01 -9.74
C SER A 23 -10.68 -2.09 -10.46
N VAL A 24 -11.32 -2.61 -11.50
CA VAL A 24 -12.36 -1.90 -12.26
C VAL A 24 -13.70 -2.57 -11.97
N LYS A 25 -14.60 -1.86 -11.31
CA LYS A 25 -15.92 -2.36 -10.91
C LYS A 25 -17.00 -1.72 -11.76
N VAL A 26 -17.89 -2.54 -12.34
CA VAL A 26 -19.08 -2.04 -13.04
C VAL A 26 -20.08 -1.57 -12.00
N GLN A 27 -20.50 -0.30 -12.11
CA GLN A 27 -21.46 0.32 -11.21
C GLN A 27 -22.43 1.17 -12.04
N ASN A 28 -23.59 0.59 -12.35
CA ASN A 28 -24.58 1.16 -13.28
C ASN A 28 -25.14 2.54 -12.85
N ASN A 29 -24.98 2.91 -11.58
CA ASN A 29 -25.45 4.18 -11.04
C ASN A 29 -24.48 5.35 -11.29
N LEU A 30 -23.29 5.09 -11.86
CA LEU A 30 -22.34 6.14 -12.22
C LEU A 30 -22.54 6.57 -13.68
N ARG A 31 -22.21 7.83 -13.98
CA ARG A 31 -22.27 8.40 -15.34
C ARG A 31 -21.51 7.54 -16.36
N CYS A 32 -20.33 7.04 -15.99
CA CYS A 32 -19.49 6.19 -16.84
C CYS A 32 -19.70 4.69 -16.60
N LYS A 33 -20.66 4.30 -15.73
CA LYS A 33 -20.97 2.92 -15.32
C LYS A 33 -19.81 2.11 -14.75
N VAL A 34 -18.68 2.75 -14.46
CA VAL A 34 -17.44 2.11 -14.03
C VAL A 34 -16.82 2.91 -12.88
N ARG A 35 -16.30 2.19 -11.89
CA ARG A 35 -15.53 2.72 -10.77
C ARG A 35 -14.15 2.08 -10.75
N VAL A 36 -13.12 2.90 -10.65
CA VAL A 36 -11.74 2.46 -10.39
C VAL A 36 -11.52 2.40 -8.88
N ASP A 37 -10.95 1.31 -8.40
CA ASP A 37 -10.74 1.04 -6.97
C ASP A 37 -9.28 0.62 -6.75
N PRO A 38 -8.37 1.60 -6.54
CA PRO A 38 -6.98 1.34 -6.23
C PRO A 38 -6.82 0.91 -4.77
N VAL A 39 -5.99 -0.11 -4.56
CA VAL A 39 -5.70 -0.68 -3.24
C VAL A 39 -4.21 -1.00 -3.16
N PHE A 40 -3.56 -0.45 -2.13
CA PHE A 40 -2.25 -0.89 -1.69
C PHE A 40 -2.39 -1.84 -0.51
N SER A 41 -1.63 -2.93 -0.49
CA SER A 41 -1.61 -3.83 0.66
C SER A 41 -0.28 -4.56 0.86
N ILE A 42 0.02 -4.91 2.12
CA ILE A 42 1.11 -5.82 2.50
C ILE A 42 0.50 -6.91 3.36
N THR A 43 0.77 -8.18 3.05
CA THR A 43 0.25 -9.33 3.81
C THR A 43 1.39 -10.01 4.55
N GLN A 44 1.23 -10.27 5.85
CA GLN A 44 2.25 -10.92 6.66
C GLN A 44 1.62 -11.80 7.74
N MET A 45 2.32 -12.87 8.15
CA MET A 45 1.88 -13.74 9.24
C MET A 45 2.01 -13.05 10.60
N SER A 46 3.09 -12.29 10.80
CA SER A 46 3.29 -11.47 11.99
C SER A 46 2.74 -10.05 11.80
N ARG A 47 2.15 -9.48 12.84
CA ARG A 47 1.63 -8.12 12.83
C ARG A 47 2.74 -7.05 12.92
N LYS A 48 3.87 -7.37 13.55
CA LYS A 48 4.92 -6.40 13.90
C LYS A 48 5.55 -5.72 12.67
N PRO A 49 5.89 -6.41 11.57
CA PRO A 49 6.38 -5.76 10.34
C PRO A 49 5.37 -4.75 9.77
N LEU A 50 4.07 -5.08 9.85
CA LEU A 50 2.99 -4.22 9.35
C LEU A 50 2.83 -2.96 10.20
N GLU A 51 3.05 -3.03 11.51
CA GLU A 51 3.01 -1.86 12.40
C GLU A 51 4.18 -0.91 12.16
N ILE A 52 5.37 -1.45 11.85
CA ILE A 52 6.52 -0.64 11.44
C ILE A 52 6.23 0.03 10.09
N ALA A 53 5.73 -0.73 9.11
CA ALA A 53 5.34 -0.19 7.80
C ALA A 53 4.26 0.90 7.92
N GLN A 54 3.21 0.66 8.71
CA GLN A 54 2.15 1.64 8.96
C GLN A 54 2.69 2.95 9.57
N ARG A 55 3.64 2.84 10.50
CA ARG A 55 4.28 4.02 11.11
C ARG A 55 5.12 4.80 10.11
N VAL A 56 5.94 4.11 9.31
CA VAL A 56 6.80 4.75 8.30
C VAL A 56 5.98 5.39 7.18
N LEU A 57 4.92 4.71 6.71
CA LEU A 57 4.02 5.22 5.67
C LEU A 57 3.03 6.26 6.19
N GLY A 58 2.84 6.33 7.51
CA GLY A 58 1.92 7.25 8.17
C GLY A 58 0.44 7.02 7.85
N CYS A 59 0.06 5.94 7.17
CA CYS A 59 -1.32 5.69 6.70
C CYS A 59 -1.67 4.20 6.67
N GLY A 60 -2.94 3.92 6.38
CA GLY A 60 -3.47 2.56 6.27
C GLY A 60 -3.99 1.99 7.58
N ARG A 61 -4.64 0.83 7.46
CA ARG A 61 -5.20 0.07 8.59
C ARG A 61 -4.69 -1.37 8.55
N ILE A 62 -4.45 -1.96 9.72
CA ILE A 62 -4.04 -3.35 9.83
C ILE A 62 -5.26 -4.20 10.24
N ILE A 63 -5.68 -5.07 9.34
CA ILE A 63 -6.82 -5.96 9.51
C ILE A 63 -6.39 -7.43 9.44
N ARG A 64 -7.22 -8.35 9.92
CA ARG A 64 -7.08 -9.77 9.59
C ARG A 64 -7.43 -9.98 8.12
N LYS A 65 -6.66 -10.79 7.40
CA LYS A 65 -6.92 -11.04 5.98
C LYS A 65 -8.25 -11.80 5.83
N PRO A 66 -9.21 -11.27 5.05
CA PRO A 66 -10.47 -11.98 4.79
C PRO A 66 -10.21 -13.35 4.16
N GLY A 67 -10.87 -14.40 4.66
CA GLY A 67 -10.68 -15.78 4.19
C GLY A 67 -9.40 -16.48 4.68
N GLN A 68 -8.44 -15.76 5.28
CA GLN A 68 -7.20 -16.31 5.82
C GLN A 68 -6.87 -15.66 7.18
N THR A 69 -7.62 -16.00 8.21
CA THR A 69 -7.57 -15.33 9.52
C THR A 69 -6.23 -15.47 10.26
N HIS A 70 -5.37 -16.41 9.89
CA HIS A 70 -4.01 -16.52 10.44
C HIS A 70 -3.06 -15.44 9.92
N LEU A 71 -3.42 -14.73 8.84
CA LEU A 71 -2.64 -13.65 8.24
C LEU A 71 -3.18 -12.28 8.62
N TRP A 72 -2.27 -11.32 8.67
CA TRP A 72 -2.56 -9.89 8.81
C TRP A 72 -2.30 -9.17 7.50
N MET A 73 -3.00 -8.06 7.31
CA MET A 73 -2.88 -7.22 6.13
C MET A 73 -2.88 -5.76 6.53
N LEU A 74 -1.84 -5.02 6.13
CA LEU A 74 -1.88 -3.56 6.05
C LEU A 74 -2.56 -3.19 4.74
N VAL A 75 -3.60 -2.36 4.78
CA VAL A 75 -4.35 -1.94 3.59
C VAL A 75 -4.57 -0.43 3.56
N VAL A 76 -4.38 0.16 2.38
CA VAL A 76 -4.68 1.57 2.05
C VAL A 76 -5.54 1.56 0.78
N ASP A 77 -6.81 1.95 0.91
CA ASP A 77 -7.82 1.93 -0.18
C ASP A 77 -8.61 3.25 -0.28
N ARG A 78 -8.40 4.18 0.66
CA ARG A 78 -8.98 5.52 0.59
C ARG A 78 -8.15 6.38 -0.34
N LEU A 79 -8.79 7.01 -1.33
CA LEU A 79 -8.12 7.87 -2.31
C LEU A 79 -7.33 9.03 -1.67
N ASP A 80 -7.85 9.60 -0.58
CA ASP A 80 -7.16 10.66 0.15
C ASP A 80 -5.87 10.14 0.83
N ASP A 81 -5.94 8.97 1.49
CA ASP A 81 -4.75 8.35 2.08
C ASP A 81 -3.74 7.92 1.01
N LEU A 82 -4.21 7.41 -0.13
CA LEU A 82 -3.36 7.05 -1.26
C LEU A 82 -2.61 8.26 -1.82
N SER A 83 -3.33 9.35 -2.12
CA SER A 83 -2.75 10.52 -2.79
C SER A 83 -1.96 11.43 -1.86
N GLN A 84 -2.44 11.67 -0.63
CA GLN A 84 -1.85 12.65 0.28
C GLN A 84 -0.82 12.06 1.24
N ARG A 85 -0.77 10.73 1.40
CA ARG A 85 0.07 10.09 2.42
C ARG A 85 0.92 8.98 1.84
N LEU A 86 0.31 7.99 1.19
CA LEU A 86 1.04 6.83 0.66
C LEU A 86 2.01 7.23 -0.45
N ILE A 87 1.55 7.89 -1.52
CA ILE A 87 2.41 8.28 -2.65
C ILE A 87 3.58 9.17 -2.17
N PRO A 88 3.35 10.23 -1.37
CA PRO A 88 4.44 11.02 -0.80
C PRO A 88 5.43 10.19 0.03
N ALA A 89 4.94 9.30 0.91
CA ALA A 89 5.81 8.46 1.73
C ALA A 89 6.65 7.49 0.87
N LEU A 90 6.07 6.91 -0.18
CA LEU A 90 6.79 6.04 -1.12
C LEU A 90 7.88 6.79 -1.89
N ASN A 91 7.64 8.05 -2.26
CA ASN A 91 8.62 8.90 -2.95
C ASN A 91 9.83 9.24 -2.06
N GLU A 92 9.66 9.26 -0.74
CA GLU A 92 10.77 9.41 0.21
C GLU A 92 11.58 8.11 0.40
N LEU A 93 11.00 6.95 0.08
CA LEU A 93 11.66 5.66 0.20
C LEU A 93 12.51 5.40 -1.04
N LYS A 94 13.73 4.92 -0.82
CA LYS A 94 14.62 4.44 -1.89
C LYS A 94 14.21 3.02 -2.30
N LEU A 95 13.08 2.89 -3.00
CA LEU A 95 12.61 1.61 -3.55
C LEU A 95 13.53 1.18 -4.69
N ILE A 96 13.92 -0.10 -4.73
CA ILE A 96 14.85 -0.66 -5.71
C ILE A 96 14.08 -1.28 -6.89
N SER A 97 12.88 -1.82 -6.65
CA SER A 97 12.15 -2.61 -7.64
C SER A 97 11.43 -1.78 -8.72
N LYS A 98 11.22 -2.40 -9.90
CA LYS A 98 10.45 -1.85 -11.03
C LYS A 98 8.95 -1.62 -10.74
N ASN A 99 8.45 -1.90 -9.52
CA ASN A 99 7.09 -1.57 -9.12
C ASN A 99 6.80 -0.05 -9.18
N LEU A 100 7.84 0.78 -9.33
CA LEU A 100 7.73 2.20 -9.66
C LEU A 100 6.83 2.48 -10.89
N TYR A 101 6.85 1.61 -11.92
CA TYR A 101 6.04 1.81 -13.14
C TYR A 101 4.53 1.64 -12.93
N THR A 102 4.10 1.08 -11.80
CA THR A 102 2.67 0.99 -11.45
C THR A 102 2.17 2.26 -10.73
N VAL A 103 3.09 3.07 -10.18
CA VAL A 103 2.75 4.27 -9.39
C VAL A 103 2.82 5.55 -10.24
N CYS A 104 3.58 5.55 -11.34
CA CYS A 104 3.73 6.73 -12.21
C CYS A 104 3.40 6.41 -13.67
N PHE A 105 2.23 6.85 -14.15
CA PHE A 105 2.13 7.36 -15.52
C PHE A 105 2.63 8.80 -15.50
N GLU A 106 3.95 8.98 -15.63
CA GLU A 106 4.51 10.28 -15.98
C GLU A 106 4.20 10.55 -17.46
N LYS A 107 3.54 11.69 -17.71
CA LYS A 107 3.53 12.38 -19.01
C LYS A 107 4.51 13.54 -18.92
#